data_AF-A0A1I5PS48-F1
#
_entry.id   AF-A0A1I5PS48-F1
#
_cell.length_a   1.000
_cell.length_b   1.000
_cell.length_c   1.000
_cell.angle_alpha   90.00
_cell.angle_beta   90.00
_cell.angle_gamma   90.00
#
_symmetry.space_group_name_H-M   'P 1'
#
loop_
_entity.id
_entity.type
_entity.pdbx_description
1 polymer ?
#
loop_
_entity_poly.entity_id
_entity_poly.type
_entity_poly.pdbx_seq_one_letter_code
_entity_poly.pdbx_strand_id
1 'polypeptide(L)'
;MSPHTKDRAKKFLLTTVRHEINLTKGLVVYRLLPFSYRIIKCVRRIIISISILSAIYSNKGIEKEYSVREITKELYHKTLRGHLFCPTPGCNARIVYNSGLTPYFKTWKMDNHIEECLHYFDRENRKSGVNTEDLMNVELSVDRKKRAMKEALKLYNMTAEEKAKQSGKSTKRNPKTQGKKNNIATRPVLKDGENEEIVKNEGVRGPNLLKRPVSTLQEKDEGQTRLVIGVLKNVNDSNKGTSILIEDSGKELYLVFEEVFRVNSPEYLGLFHHLEKYQTSKDQEDTIIITAVGQIRKSKSYDGFESSVFYGRDLEIDGIDLRILAMQQS
;
A
#
# COMPACT_ATOMS: atom_id res chain seq x y z
N MET A 1 44.71 -27.22 -19.43
CA MET A 1 45.13 -26.12 -20.33
C MET A 1 44.98 -26.61 -21.77
N SER A 2 43.97 -26.12 -22.48
CA SER A 2 43.79 -26.28 -23.92
C SER A 2 42.75 -25.24 -24.36
N PRO A 3 43.10 -24.29 -25.25
CA PRO A 3 42.19 -23.27 -25.74
C PRO A 3 41.63 -23.68 -27.12
N HIS A 4 40.30 -23.75 -27.24
CA HIS A 4 39.64 -23.71 -28.54
C HIS A 4 38.78 -22.45 -28.64
N THR A 5 39.35 -21.44 -29.29
CA THR A 5 38.67 -20.22 -29.72
C THR A 5 38.04 -20.41 -31.09
N LYS A 6 36.79 -19.92 -31.17
CA LYS A 6 36.14 -19.19 -32.29
C LYS A 6 35.91 -19.96 -33.60
N ASP A 7 34.62 -20.20 -33.87
CA ASP A 7 33.98 -19.72 -35.11
C ASP A 7 32.47 -19.97 -35.09
N ARG A 8 31.68 -18.90 -35.23
CA ARG A 8 30.58 -18.81 -36.22
C ARG A 8 29.84 -17.49 -36.14
N ALA A 9 30.04 -16.72 -37.20
CA ALA A 9 29.26 -15.57 -37.59
C ALA A 9 27.76 -15.91 -37.78
N LYS A 10 26.88 -15.01 -37.37
CA LYS A 10 25.51 -14.92 -37.89
C LYS A 10 25.23 -13.50 -38.37
N LYS A 11 25.19 -13.40 -39.70
CA LYS A 11 24.53 -12.44 -40.59
C LYS A 11 23.57 -11.45 -39.91
N PHE A 12 23.94 -10.18 -39.97
CA PHE A 12 23.02 -9.05 -39.99
C PHE A 12 22.33 -8.99 -41.36
N LEU A 13 20.99 -8.99 -41.39
CA LEU A 13 20.20 -8.56 -42.54
C LEU A 13 19.52 -7.24 -42.15
N LEU A 14 20.06 -6.15 -42.71
CA LEU A 14 19.42 -4.85 -42.78
C LEU A 14 18.27 -4.95 -43.78
N THR A 15 17.03 -4.79 -43.31
CA THR A 15 15.87 -4.56 -44.19
C THR A 15 15.45 -3.11 -44.00
N THR A 16 15.79 -2.29 -44.98
CA THR A 16 15.35 -0.91 -45.14
C THR A 16 13.84 -0.88 -45.43
N VAL A 17 13.06 -0.30 -44.52
CA VAL A 17 11.65 0.03 -44.77
C VAL A 17 11.60 1.47 -45.27
N ARG A 18 11.24 1.65 -46.54
CA ARG A 18 10.88 2.96 -47.10
C ARG A 18 9.48 3.33 -46.61
N HIS A 19 9.34 4.52 -46.02
CA HIS A 19 8.06 5.13 -45.71
C HIS A 19 7.66 6.06 -46.85
N GLU A 20 6.59 5.71 -47.57
CA GLU A 20 5.83 6.67 -48.36
C GLU A 20 4.59 7.07 -47.55
N ILE A 21 4.57 8.33 -47.12
CA ILE A 21 3.43 8.95 -46.45
C ILE A 21 2.59 9.60 -47.55
N ASN A 22 1.45 9.00 -47.87
CA ASN A 22 0.41 9.68 -48.64
C ASN A 22 -0.64 10.27 -47.68
N LEU A 23 -0.53 11.58 -47.48
CA LEU A 23 -1.52 12.45 -46.86
C LEU A 23 -2.69 12.60 -47.83
N THR A 24 -3.77 11.83 -47.63
CA THR A 24 -5.16 12.26 -47.81
C THR A 24 -6.08 11.04 -47.61
N LYS A 25 -6.95 11.12 -46.60
CA LYS A 25 -7.95 10.11 -46.20
C LYS A 25 -7.36 8.89 -45.46
N GLY A 26 -7.34 8.99 -44.13
CA GLY A 26 -6.84 7.96 -43.21
C GLY A 26 -7.69 6.69 -43.23
N LEU A 27 -7.34 5.74 -44.10
CA LEU A 27 -7.85 4.38 -44.09
C LEU A 27 -6.71 3.42 -44.45
N VAL A 28 -6.08 2.82 -43.44
CA VAL A 28 -5.07 1.77 -43.63
C VAL A 28 -5.82 0.43 -43.66
N VAL A 29 -5.94 -0.16 -44.85
CA VAL A 29 -6.53 -1.49 -45.05
C VAL A 29 -5.41 -2.53 -44.96
N TYR A 30 -5.40 -3.33 -43.90
CA TYR A 30 -4.50 -4.48 -43.77
C TYR A 30 -5.10 -5.70 -44.48
N ARG A 31 -4.37 -6.25 -45.46
CA ARG A 31 -4.71 -7.52 -46.12
C ARG A 31 -4.27 -8.68 -45.20
N LEU A 32 -5.24 -9.43 -44.68
CA LEU A 32 -5.06 -10.50 -43.70
C LEU A 32 -4.46 -11.77 -44.31
N LEU A 33 -3.50 -12.38 -43.61
CA LEU A 33 -3.24 -13.82 -43.64
C LEU A 33 -4.03 -14.48 -42.48
N PRO A 34 -4.48 -15.75 -42.63
CA PRO A 34 -5.46 -16.33 -41.73
C PRO A 34 -4.77 -16.93 -40.50
N PHE A 35 -4.76 -16.21 -39.39
CA PHE A 35 -4.54 -16.81 -38.07
C PHE A 35 -5.58 -16.28 -37.09
N SER A 36 -6.35 -17.21 -36.54
CA SER A 36 -7.47 -16.98 -35.65
C SER A 36 -7.03 -16.34 -34.34
N TYR A 37 -7.25 -15.04 -34.20
CA TYR A 37 -7.31 -14.38 -32.89
C TYR A 37 -8.56 -13.51 -32.82
N ARG A 38 -9.40 -13.78 -31.83
CA ARG A 38 -10.51 -12.91 -31.40
C ARG A 38 -9.94 -11.56 -31.01
N ILE A 39 -10.02 -10.58 -31.91
CA ILE A 39 -9.75 -9.18 -31.60
C ILE A 39 -10.98 -8.63 -30.88
N ILE A 40 -10.87 -8.50 -29.57
CA ILE A 40 -11.75 -7.66 -28.77
C ILE A 40 -11.58 -6.23 -29.29
N LYS A 41 -12.60 -5.68 -29.94
CA LYS A 41 -12.70 -4.26 -30.30
C LYS A 41 -12.71 -3.42 -29.01
N CYS A 42 -11.54 -3.13 -28.47
CA CYS A 42 -11.39 -2.09 -27.47
C CYS A 42 -10.99 -0.81 -28.22
N VAL A 43 -11.96 -0.09 -28.75
CA VAL A 43 -11.77 1.30 -29.22
C VAL A 43 -11.55 2.15 -27.99
N ARG A 44 -10.34 2.10 -27.41
CA ARG A 44 -9.89 3.12 -26.48
C ARG A 44 -9.71 4.39 -27.32
N ARG A 45 -10.61 5.36 -27.15
CA ARG A 45 -10.31 6.76 -27.44
C ARG A 45 -8.98 7.06 -26.74
N ILE A 46 -7.89 7.14 -27.50
CA ILE A 46 -6.64 7.70 -27.02
C ILE A 46 -6.94 9.18 -26.88
N ILE A 47 -7.40 9.58 -25.69
CA ILE A 47 -7.45 10.99 -25.32
C ILE A 47 -6.00 11.39 -25.14
N ILE A 48 -5.39 11.89 -26.22
CA ILE A 48 -4.09 12.55 -26.16
C ILE A 48 -4.34 13.79 -25.29
N SER A 49 -3.92 13.74 -24.03
CA SER A 49 -3.99 14.89 -23.14
C SER A 49 -2.93 15.91 -23.59
N ILE A 50 -3.33 16.82 -24.48
CA ILE A 50 -2.48 17.89 -24.96
C ILE A 50 -2.21 18.85 -23.78
N SER A 51 -0.94 18.99 -23.42
CA SER A 51 -0.50 19.92 -22.37
C SER A 51 -0.79 21.36 -22.76
N ILE A 52 -1.27 22.16 -21.82
CA ILE A 52 -1.50 23.59 -22.03
C ILE A 52 -0.16 24.33 -21.96
N LEU A 53 0.20 25.05 -23.02
CA LEU A 53 1.51 25.73 -23.17
C LEU A 53 1.47 27.25 -22.91
N SER A 54 0.30 27.87 -23.03
CA SER A 54 0.07 29.29 -22.75
C SER A 54 -1.23 29.51 -21.97
N ALA A 55 -1.33 30.66 -21.31
CA ALA A 55 -2.53 31.06 -20.58
C ALA A 55 -2.76 32.57 -20.73
N ILE A 56 -4.03 32.97 -20.76
CA ILE A 56 -4.44 34.38 -20.84
C ILE A 56 -4.66 34.90 -19.43
N TYR A 57 -3.92 35.93 -19.04
CA TYR A 57 -4.21 36.70 -17.84
C TYR A 57 -5.29 37.73 -18.17
N SER A 58 -6.39 37.72 -17.41
CA SER A 58 -7.45 38.74 -17.50
C SER A 58 -7.76 39.29 -16.12
N ASN A 59 -7.46 40.58 -15.90
CA ASN A 59 -7.79 41.29 -14.67
C ASN A 59 -8.02 42.78 -14.97
N LYS A 60 -9.16 43.34 -14.52
CA LYS A 60 -9.51 44.76 -14.68
C LYS A 60 -9.38 45.29 -16.12
N GLY A 61 -9.69 44.46 -17.12
CA GLY A 61 -9.65 44.85 -18.54
C GLY A 61 -8.26 44.80 -19.19
N ILE A 62 -7.23 44.34 -18.47
CA ILE A 62 -5.91 44.06 -19.04
C ILE A 62 -5.87 42.58 -19.42
N GLU A 63 -5.67 42.31 -20.71
CA GLU A 63 -5.47 40.96 -21.25
C GLU A 63 -4.02 40.80 -21.71
N LYS A 64 -3.34 39.77 -21.18
CA LYS A 64 -1.97 39.45 -21.57
C LYS A 64 -1.75 37.95 -21.61
N GLU A 65 -1.17 37.47 -22.70
CA GLU A 65 -0.77 36.07 -22.81
C GLU A 65 0.58 35.83 -22.10
N TYR A 66 0.66 34.71 -21.37
CA TYR A 66 1.88 34.24 -20.72
C TYR A 66 2.19 32.80 -21.14
N SER A 67 3.44 32.55 -21.50
CA SER A 67 3.95 31.20 -21.69
C SER A 67 4.40 30.57 -20.36
N VAL A 68 4.42 29.23 -20.29
CA VAL A 68 4.90 28.48 -19.11
C VAL A 68 6.29 28.93 -18.64
N ARG A 69 7.18 29.31 -19.59
CA ARG A 69 8.57 29.68 -19.32
C ARG A 69 8.73 31.09 -18.72
N GLU A 70 7.74 31.95 -18.94
CA GLU A 70 7.80 33.37 -18.54
C GLU A 70 7.28 33.58 -17.11
N ILE A 71 6.53 32.61 -16.59
CA ILE A 71 5.96 32.69 -15.25
C ILE A 71 6.98 32.19 -14.23
N THR A 72 7.34 33.07 -13.31
CA THR A 72 8.06 32.70 -12.08
C THR A 72 7.06 32.39 -10.95
N LYS A 73 7.51 31.59 -9.98
CA LYS A 73 6.71 31.25 -8.78
C LYS A 73 6.23 32.50 -8.04
N GLU A 74 7.08 33.51 -7.93
CA GLU A 74 6.74 34.77 -7.25
C GLU A 74 5.68 35.57 -8.01
N LEU A 75 5.84 35.72 -9.32
CA LEU A 75 4.89 36.44 -10.17
C LEU A 75 3.51 35.79 -10.09
N TYR A 76 3.46 34.46 -10.16
CA TYR A 76 2.22 33.71 -10.07
C TYR A 76 1.48 33.96 -8.76
N HIS A 77 2.16 33.83 -7.61
CA HIS A 77 1.52 33.99 -6.30
C HIS A 77 1.09 35.43 -6.02
N LYS A 78 1.83 36.43 -6.49
CA LYS A 78 1.54 37.85 -6.24
C LYS A 78 0.44 38.40 -7.15
N THR A 79 0.40 38.01 -8.43
CA THR A 79 -0.41 38.72 -9.44
C THR A 79 -1.33 37.84 -10.28
N LEU A 80 -0.87 36.64 -10.69
CA LEU A 80 -1.58 35.82 -11.68
C LEU A 80 -2.55 34.82 -11.07
N ARG A 81 -2.40 34.49 -9.78
CA ARG A 81 -3.21 33.46 -9.11
C ARG A 81 -4.70 33.77 -9.22
N GLY A 82 -5.45 32.84 -9.82
CA GLY A 82 -6.91 32.94 -9.96
C GLY A 82 -7.40 33.75 -11.16
N HIS A 83 -6.50 34.36 -11.92
CA HIS A 83 -6.82 35.25 -13.05
C HIS A 83 -6.26 34.74 -14.40
N LEU A 84 -5.76 33.50 -14.43
CA LEU A 84 -5.31 32.84 -15.65
C LEU A 84 -6.44 32.00 -16.24
N PHE A 85 -6.64 32.12 -17.55
CA PHE A 85 -7.69 31.48 -18.33
C PHE A 85 -7.12 30.70 -19.51
N CYS A 86 -7.95 29.82 -20.07
CA CYS A 86 -7.65 29.05 -21.25
C CYS A 86 -7.42 29.94 -22.48
N PRO A 87 -6.40 29.66 -23.31
CA PRO A 87 -6.16 30.42 -24.54
C PRO A 87 -7.19 30.13 -25.64
N THR A 88 -7.98 29.06 -25.54
CA THR A 88 -8.99 28.71 -26.53
C THR A 88 -10.10 29.77 -26.58
N PRO A 89 -10.47 30.27 -27.78
CA PRO A 89 -11.53 31.28 -27.91
C PRO A 89 -12.85 30.77 -27.32
N GLY A 90 -13.49 31.62 -26.52
CA GLY A 90 -14.76 31.31 -25.84
C GLY A 90 -14.64 30.41 -24.60
N CYS A 91 -13.45 29.92 -24.25
CA CYS A 91 -13.29 29.04 -23.09
C CYS A 91 -12.96 29.82 -21.80
N ASN A 92 -13.94 29.94 -20.91
CA ASN A 92 -13.80 30.64 -19.63
C ASN A 92 -13.17 29.79 -18.50
N ALA A 93 -12.52 28.68 -18.83
CA ALA A 93 -11.94 27.79 -17.82
C ALA A 93 -10.69 28.41 -17.21
N ARG A 94 -10.66 28.51 -15.87
CA ARG A 94 -9.47 28.99 -15.16
C ARG A 94 -8.35 27.96 -15.17
N ILE A 95 -7.12 28.46 -15.11
CA ILE A 95 -5.88 27.69 -15.14
C ILE A 95 -5.01 28.04 -13.93
N VAL A 96 -4.26 27.03 -13.48
CA VAL A 96 -3.29 27.06 -12.39
C VAL A 96 -1.91 26.81 -12.98
N TYR A 97 -0.95 27.65 -12.66
CA TYR A 97 0.46 27.37 -12.90
C TYR A 97 1.03 26.51 -11.76
N ASN A 98 1.75 25.44 -12.11
CA ASN A 98 2.49 24.61 -11.16
C ASN A 98 4.00 24.71 -11.41
N SER A 99 4.74 25.13 -10.39
CA SER A 99 6.20 25.37 -10.42
C SER A 99 7.04 24.17 -9.97
N GLY A 100 6.59 22.94 -10.26
CA GLY A 100 7.34 21.72 -9.96
C GLY A 100 8.64 21.60 -10.78
N LEU A 101 9.28 20.42 -10.72
CA LEU A 101 10.50 20.10 -11.49
C LEU A 101 10.40 20.47 -12.98
N THR A 102 9.25 20.18 -13.58
CA THR A 102 8.87 20.69 -14.90
C THR A 102 7.68 21.62 -14.71
N PRO A 103 7.78 22.92 -15.03
CA PRO A 103 6.64 23.83 -14.90
C PRO A 103 5.57 23.50 -15.94
N TYR A 104 4.30 23.59 -15.55
CA TYR A 104 3.17 23.32 -16.45
C TYR A 104 1.90 24.03 -16.00
N PHE A 105 0.96 24.17 -16.93
CA PHE A 105 -0.39 24.64 -16.65
C PHE A 105 -1.35 23.49 -16.42
N LYS A 106 -2.26 23.67 -15.46
CA LYS A 106 -3.31 22.72 -15.12
C LYS A 106 -4.64 23.44 -14.97
N THR A 107 -5.73 22.84 -15.41
CA THR A 107 -7.08 23.38 -15.19
C THR A 107 -7.40 23.55 -13.71
N TRP A 108 -8.04 24.66 -13.35
CA TRP A 108 -8.49 24.96 -11.99
C TRP A 108 -9.47 23.90 -11.47
N LYS A 109 -9.59 23.78 -10.15
CA LYS A 109 -10.45 22.74 -9.54
C LYS A 109 -11.92 23.07 -9.83
N MET A 110 -12.65 22.11 -10.39
CA MET A 110 -14.07 22.16 -10.81
C MET A 110 -14.41 23.08 -11.99
N ASP A 111 -13.43 23.77 -12.57
CA ASP A 111 -13.66 24.54 -13.80
C ASP A 111 -13.42 23.64 -15.00
N ASN A 112 -14.48 23.20 -15.66
CA ASN A 112 -14.33 22.42 -16.89
C ASN A 112 -14.16 23.36 -18.08
N HIS A 113 -13.39 22.90 -19.07
CA HIS A 113 -13.40 23.51 -20.38
C HIS A 113 -14.75 23.24 -21.06
N ILE A 114 -15.07 23.99 -22.11
CA ILE A 114 -16.23 23.73 -22.97
C ILE A 114 -15.94 22.48 -23.81
N GLU A 115 -16.95 21.72 -24.21
CA GLU A 115 -16.78 20.44 -24.95
C GLU A 115 -15.99 20.61 -26.26
N GLU A 116 -16.09 21.77 -26.89
CA GLU A 116 -15.38 22.13 -28.12
C GLU A 116 -13.92 22.53 -27.89
N CYS A 117 -13.50 22.70 -26.63
CA CYS A 117 -12.13 23.07 -26.31
C CYS A 117 -11.18 21.89 -26.49
N LEU A 118 -10.02 22.14 -27.10
CA LEU A 118 -8.95 21.15 -27.25
C LEU A 118 -8.50 20.53 -25.91
N HIS A 119 -8.63 21.30 -24.83
CA HIS A 119 -8.25 20.89 -23.47
C HIS A 119 -9.42 20.33 -22.64
N TYR A 120 -10.55 20.04 -23.28
CA TYR A 120 -11.68 19.40 -22.63
C TYR A 120 -11.35 17.98 -22.17
N PHE A 121 -11.72 17.69 -20.93
CA PHE A 121 -11.73 16.34 -20.40
C PHE A 121 -12.90 16.18 -19.44
N ASP A 122 -13.53 15.02 -19.49
CA ASP A 122 -14.57 14.68 -18.54
C ASP A 122 -13.94 14.30 -17.19
N ARG A 123 -14.46 14.87 -16.11
CA ARG A 123 -13.97 14.61 -14.75
C ARG A 123 -14.72 13.42 -14.19
N GLU A 124 -14.22 12.22 -14.43
CA GLU A 124 -14.69 11.06 -13.66
C GLU A 124 -14.28 11.23 -12.18
N ASN A 125 -15.25 11.44 -11.29
CA ASN A 125 -15.06 11.54 -9.83
C ASN A 125 -14.62 10.20 -9.17
N ARG A 126 -14.05 9.27 -9.93
CA ARG A 126 -13.82 7.90 -9.49
C ARG A 126 -12.41 7.74 -8.92
N LYS A 127 -12.30 7.71 -7.59
CA LYS A 127 -11.27 6.88 -6.97
C LYS A 127 -11.70 5.43 -7.16
N SER A 128 -11.06 4.68 -8.05
CA SER A 128 -11.21 3.24 -8.06
C SER A 128 -10.45 2.68 -6.87
N GLY A 129 -11.18 2.16 -5.88
CA GLY A 129 -10.55 1.34 -4.84
C GLY A 129 -10.01 0.07 -5.47
N VAL A 130 -8.81 -0.37 -5.11
CA VAL A 130 -8.34 -1.70 -5.48
C VAL A 130 -8.95 -2.68 -4.49
N ASN A 131 -9.54 -3.77 -4.97
CA ASN A 131 -9.99 -4.83 -4.08
C ASN A 131 -8.76 -5.60 -3.56
N THR A 132 -8.36 -5.34 -2.32
CA THR A 132 -7.21 -6.00 -1.66
C THR A 132 -7.58 -7.29 -0.93
N GLU A 133 -8.85 -7.70 -0.95
CA GLU A 133 -9.33 -8.93 -0.30
C GLU A 133 -8.68 -10.18 -0.92
N ASP A 134 -8.40 -10.15 -2.24
CA ASP A 134 -7.75 -11.27 -2.95
C ASP A 134 -6.20 -11.26 -2.84
N LEU A 135 -5.61 -10.22 -2.27
CA LEU A 135 -4.14 -10.08 -2.07
C LEU A 135 -3.70 -10.45 -0.64
N MET A 136 -4.57 -11.06 0.15
CA MET A 136 -4.29 -11.38 1.56
C MET A 136 -3.18 -12.42 1.78
N ASN A 137 -2.76 -13.11 0.73
CA ASN A 137 -1.60 -14.02 0.76
C ASN A 137 -0.26 -13.33 0.46
N VAL A 138 -0.22 -12.00 0.31
CA VAL A 138 1.06 -11.27 0.23
C VAL A 138 1.64 -11.15 1.63
N GLU A 139 2.76 -11.84 1.86
CA GLU A 139 3.56 -11.73 3.07
C GLU A 139 3.85 -10.24 3.38
N LEU A 140 3.40 -9.77 4.54
CA LEU A 140 3.58 -8.38 4.96
C LEU A 140 5.06 -8.11 5.23
N SER A 141 5.57 -6.96 4.76
CA SER A 141 6.95 -6.56 5.04
C SER A 141 7.21 -6.47 6.55
N VAL A 142 8.43 -6.84 6.96
CA VAL A 142 8.85 -6.88 8.37
C VAL A 142 8.67 -5.50 9.04
N ASP A 143 9.11 -4.43 8.35
CA ASP A 143 8.95 -3.05 8.83
C ASP A 143 7.49 -2.67 9.09
N ARG A 144 6.57 -3.19 8.28
CA ARG A 144 5.15 -2.90 8.42
C ARG A 144 4.56 -3.64 9.61
N LYS A 145 4.94 -4.90 9.83
CA LYS A 145 4.55 -5.65 11.03
C LYS A 145 5.05 -4.95 12.29
N LYS A 146 6.33 -4.57 12.32
CA LYS A 146 6.94 -3.83 13.44
C LYS A 146 6.26 -2.50 13.73
N ARG A 147 5.97 -1.71 12.68
CA ARG A 147 5.20 -0.46 12.85
C ARG A 147 3.80 -0.73 13.40
N ALA A 148 3.13 -1.78 12.92
CA ALA A 148 1.81 -2.15 13.38
C ALA A 148 1.80 -2.57 14.86
N MET A 149 2.78 -3.37 15.32
CA MET A 149 2.96 -3.79 16.72
C MET A 149 3.23 -2.61 17.64
N LYS A 150 4.17 -1.72 17.27
CA LYS A 150 4.44 -0.49 18.02
C LYS A 150 3.21 0.41 18.14
N GLU A 151 2.46 0.59 17.05
CA GLU A 151 1.23 1.37 17.10
C GLU A 151 0.12 0.67 17.91
N ALA A 152 0.05 -0.65 17.89
CA ALA A 152 -0.89 -1.46 18.67
C ALA A 152 -0.65 -1.29 20.17
N LEU A 153 0.59 -1.46 20.62
CA LEU A 153 0.99 -1.24 22.01
C LEU A 153 0.64 0.19 22.47
N LYS A 154 0.96 1.19 21.64
CA LYS A 154 0.63 2.59 21.92
C LYS A 154 -0.89 2.80 22.09
N LEU A 155 -1.71 2.17 21.26
CA LEU A 155 -3.17 2.27 21.35
C LEU A 155 -3.73 1.55 22.58
N TYR A 156 -3.08 0.47 23.02
CA TYR A 156 -3.46 -0.26 24.22
C TYR A 156 -3.23 0.61 25.47
N ASN A 157 -2.05 1.24 25.58
CA ASN A 157 -1.66 2.06 26.74
C ASN A 157 -2.36 3.44 26.81
N MET A 158 -3.04 3.88 25.74
CA MET A 158 -3.75 5.16 25.74
C MET A 158 -5.03 5.12 26.58
N THR A 159 -5.20 6.14 27.42
CA THR A 159 -6.45 6.38 28.17
C THR A 159 -7.60 6.74 27.22
N ALA A 160 -8.84 6.56 27.67
CA ALA A 160 -10.03 6.86 26.88
C ALA A 160 -10.08 8.33 26.41
N GLU A 161 -9.57 9.27 27.23
CA GLU A 161 -9.51 10.69 26.90
C GLU A 161 -8.53 11.00 25.77
N GLU A 162 -7.38 10.33 25.75
CA GLU A 162 -6.39 10.49 24.67
C GLU A 162 -6.88 9.90 23.35
N LYS A 163 -7.59 8.76 23.42
CA LYS A 163 -8.27 8.15 22.26
C LYS A 163 -9.29 9.11 21.65
N ALA A 164 -10.08 9.80 22.48
CA ALA A 164 -11.04 10.81 22.03
C ALA A 164 -10.36 12.00 21.34
N LYS A 165 -9.27 12.54 21.93
CA LYS A 165 -8.51 13.68 21.36
C LYS A 165 -7.87 13.36 20.00
N GLN A 166 -7.44 12.12 19.74
CA GLN A 166 -6.95 11.74 18.41
C GLN A 166 -8.06 11.64 17.36
N SER A 167 -9.23 11.14 17.74
CA SER A 167 -10.38 11.04 16.84
C SER A 167 -10.92 12.41 16.39
N GLY A 168 -10.71 13.46 17.21
CA GLY A 168 -11.14 14.83 16.92
C GLY A 168 -10.33 15.57 15.84
N LYS A 169 -9.24 15.00 15.32
CA LYS A 169 -8.51 15.59 14.19
C LYS A 169 -9.33 15.37 12.91
N SER A 170 -10.17 16.37 12.60
CA SER A 170 -10.95 16.55 11.37
C SER A 170 -10.37 15.79 10.17
N THR A 171 -11.00 14.66 9.85
CA THR A 171 -10.75 13.97 8.59
C THR A 171 -11.38 14.85 7.51
N LYS A 172 -10.54 15.56 6.75
CA LYS A 172 -11.00 16.23 5.51
C LYS A 172 -11.86 15.23 4.74
N ARG A 173 -13.11 15.60 4.44
CA ARG A 173 -14.07 14.78 3.68
C ARG A 173 -13.41 14.29 2.40
N ASN A 174 -12.89 13.06 2.44
CA ASN A 174 -12.37 12.41 1.26
C ASN A 174 -13.57 12.01 0.38
N PRO A 175 -13.50 12.20 -0.95
CA PRO A 175 -14.58 11.79 -1.84
C PRO A 175 -14.86 10.29 -1.66
N LYS A 176 -16.16 9.93 -1.61
CA LYS A 176 -16.63 8.55 -1.45
C LYS A 176 -16.13 7.71 -2.63
N THR A 177 -15.54 6.55 -2.32
CA THR A 177 -15.13 5.57 -3.34
C THR A 177 -16.38 4.91 -3.89
N GLN A 178 -16.66 5.08 -5.19
CA GLN A 178 -17.74 4.37 -5.88
C GLN A 178 -17.15 3.17 -6.63
N GLY A 179 -17.20 2.00 -6.00
CA GLY A 179 -16.77 0.72 -6.58
C GLY A 179 -15.31 0.34 -6.33
N LYS A 180 -15.09 -0.95 -6.10
CA LYS A 180 -13.76 -1.59 -6.09
C LYS A 180 -13.50 -2.18 -7.47
N LYS A 181 -12.32 -1.93 -8.05
CA LYS A 181 -11.84 -2.63 -9.25
C LYS A 181 -11.05 -3.86 -8.78
N ASN A 182 -11.41 -5.03 -9.29
CA ASN A 182 -10.63 -6.26 -9.13
C ASN A 182 -9.43 -6.17 -10.07
N ASN A 183 -8.34 -5.57 -9.61
CA ASN A 183 -7.04 -5.77 -10.27
C ASN A 183 -6.46 -7.05 -9.67
N ILE A 184 -6.83 -8.20 -10.26
CA ILE A 184 -6.20 -9.48 -9.94
C ILE A 184 -4.81 -9.45 -10.57
N ALA A 185 -3.86 -8.81 -9.88
CA ALA A 185 -2.45 -9.03 -10.14
C ALA A 185 -2.04 -10.24 -9.28
N THR A 186 -2.28 -11.44 -9.81
CA THR A 186 -1.69 -12.66 -9.24
C THR A 186 -0.17 -12.52 -9.33
N ARG A 187 0.48 -12.26 -8.19
CA ARG A 187 1.94 -12.26 -8.10
C ARG A 187 2.40 -13.60 -7.52
N PRO A 188 3.33 -14.32 -8.17
CA PRO A 188 3.95 -15.49 -7.59
C PRO A 188 4.78 -15.06 -6.36
N VAL A 189 4.43 -15.58 -5.20
CA VAL A 189 5.23 -15.43 -3.98
C VAL A 189 6.36 -16.46 -4.07
N LEU A 190 7.58 -16.00 -4.34
CA LEU A 190 8.77 -16.82 -4.14
C LEU A 190 9.03 -16.93 -2.63
N LYS A 191 9.49 -18.11 -2.21
CA LYS A 191 9.51 -18.62 -0.82
C LYS A 191 10.34 -17.82 0.18
N ASP A 192 11.07 -16.79 -0.24
CA ASP A 192 11.92 -15.99 0.61
C ASP A 192 11.58 -14.52 0.36
N GLY A 193 11.10 -13.83 1.40
CA GLY A 193 10.54 -12.48 1.37
C GLY A 193 11.48 -11.33 0.98
N GLU A 194 12.30 -11.50 -0.05
CA GLU A 194 13.32 -10.55 -0.51
C GLU A 194 12.84 -9.53 -1.56
N ASN A 195 11.53 -9.32 -1.72
CA ASN A 195 11.02 -8.38 -2.73
C ASN A 195 10.34 -7.15 -2.14
N GLU A 196 11.03 -6.47 -1.21
CA GLU A 196 10.68 -5.10 -0.85
C GLU A 196 10.79 -4.14 -2.04
N GLU A 197 11.70 -4.39 -2.98
CA GLU A 197 11.93 -3.51 -4.13
C GLU A 197 10.81 -3.58 -5.18
N ILE A 198 10.21 -4.75 -5.41
CA ILE A 198 9.12 -4.91 -6.39
C ILE A 198 7.79 -4.33 -5.87
N VAL A 199 7.57 -4.31 -4.55
CA VAL A 199 6.38 -3.67 -3.96
C VAL A 199 6.51 -2.13 -3.95
N LYS A 200 7.72 -1.60 -3.75
CA LYS A 200 7.99 -0.14 -3.79
C LYS A 200 7.76 0.44 -5.20
N ASN A 201 8.12 -0.29 -6.26
CA ASN A 201 8.05 0.23 -7.63
C ASN A 201 6.65 0.30 -8.26
N GLU A 202 5.67 -0.48 -7.77
CA GLU A 202 4.30 -0.47 -8.33
C GLU A 202 3.26 0.26 -7.46
N GLY A 203 3.64 0.83 -6.32
CA GLY A 203 2.75 1.63 -5.47
C GLY A 203 1.53 0.85 -4.91
N VAL A 204 1.52 -0.48 -5.01
CA VAL A 204 0.44 -1.32 -4.51
C VAL A 204 0.61 -1.49 -3.00
N ARG A 205 -0.18 -0.73 -2.23
CA ARG A 205 -0.24 -0.86 -0.78
C ARG A 205 -0.90 -2.20 -0.42
N GLY A 206 -0.16 -3.13 0.16
CA GLY A 206 -0.72 -4.39 0.67
C GLY A 206 -1.83 -4.17 1.72
N PRO A 207 -2.62 -5.21 2.04
CA PRO A 207 -3.73 -5.11 2.99
C PRO A 207 -3.28 -4.60 4.36
N ASN A 208 -4.15 -3.84 5.05
CA ASN A 208 -3.84 -3.33 6.37
C ASN A 208 -3.97 -4.43 7.42
N LEU A 209 -2.96 -4.58 8.28
CA LEU A 209 -3.02 -5.52 9.39
C LEU A 209 -3.97 -4.95 10.45
N LEU A 210 -5.09 -5.62 10.65
CA LEU A 210 -6.10 -5.21 11.61
C LEU A 210 -5.63 -5.59 13.02
N LYS A 211 -5.63 -4.59 13.91
CA LYS A 211 -5.26 -4.70 15.32
C LYS A 211 -6.51 -5.05 16.10
N ARG A 212 -6.48 -6.16 16.83
CA ARG A 212 -7.59 -6.70 17.61
C ARG A 212 -7.13 -6.96 19.05
N PRO A 213 -7.63 -6.25 20.05
CA PRO A 213 -7.53 -6.75 21.41
C PRO A 213 -8.32 -8.06 21.54
N VAL A 214 -7.88 -8.96 22.42
CA VAL A 214 -8.48 -10.30 22.60
C VAL A 214 -9.99 -10.21 22.85
N SER A 215 -10.44 -9.21 23.61
CA SER A 215 -11.86 -8.95 23.90
C SER A 215 -12.75 -8.78 22.66
N THR A 216 -12.19 -8.28 21.55
CA THR A 216 -12.92 -7.88 20.33
C THR A 216 -12.90 -8.91 19.20
N LEU A 217 -12.28 -10.08 19.42
CA LEU A 217 -12.24 -11.14 18.42
C LEU A 217 -13.65 -11.67 18.12
N GLN A 218 -13.93 -11.87 16.83
CA GLN A 218 -15.21 -12.36 16.31
C GLN A 218 -14.97 -13.50 15.33
N GLU A 219 -16.02 -14.28 15.03
CA GLU A 219 -15.99 -15.36 14.03
C GLU A 219 -15.51 -14.89 12.64
N LYS A 220 -15.74 -13.61 12.30
CA LYS A 220 -15.25 -12.99 11.05
C LYS A 220 -13.73 -12.92 10.95
N ASP A 221 -13.04 -13.03 12.08
CA ASP A 221 -11.58 -13.00 12.12
C ASP A 221 -10.98 -14.41 11.94
N GLU A 222 -11.79 -15.48 11.98
CA GLU A 222 -11.34 -16.85 11.75
C GLU A 222 -10.70 -17.02 10.36
N GLY A 223 -9.56 -17.71 10.33
CA GLY A 223 -8.76 -17.93 9.14
C GLY A 223 -7.93 -16.72 8.70
N GLN A 224 -8.15 -15.54 9.28
CA GLN A 224 -7.46 -14.32 8.88
C GLN A 224 -6.20 -14.06 9.73
N THR A 225 -5.18 -13.46 9.11
CA THR A 225 -4.02 -12.93 9.83
C THR A 225 -4.40 -11.64 10.54
N ARG A 226 -4.20 -11.61 11.86
CA ARG A 226 -4.52 -10.48 12.74
C ARG A 226 -3.36 -10.18 13.66
N LEU A 227 -3.29 -8.92 14.09
CA LEU A 227 -2.44 -8.52 15.19
C LEU A 227 -3.27 -8.56 16.46
N VAL A 228 -2.93 -9.47 17.36
CA VAL A 228 -3.59 -9.64 18.66
C VAL A 228 -2.78 -8.97 19.76
N ILE A 229 -3.50 -8.42 20.74
CA ILE A 229 -2.93 -7.71 21.89
C ILE A 229 -3.65 -8.18 23.16
N GLY A 230 -2.90 -8.50 24.20
CA GLY A 230 -3.43 -8.86 25.51
C GLY A 230 -2.35 -8.88 26.58
N VAL A 231 -2.77 -9.10 27.82
CA VAL A 231 -1.89 -9.21 28.98
C VAL A 231 -1.44 -10.66 29.13
N LEU A 232 -0.15 -10.87 29.42
CA LEU A 232 0.39 -12.20 29.69
C LEU A 232 -0.21 -12.78 30.98
N LYS A 233 -0.80 -13.98 30.89
CA LYS A 233 -1.32 -14.72 32.04
C LYS A 233 -0.45 -15.90 32.41
N ASN A 234 -0.11 -16.72 31.42
CA ASN A 234 0.65 -17.94 31.64
C ASN A 234 1.49 -18.31 30.40
N VAL A 235 2.63 -18.94 30.62
CA VAL A 235 3.49 -19.51 29.58
C VAL A 235 3.53 -21.02 29.81
N ASN A 236 3.18 -21.79 28.79
CA ASN A 236 3.29 -23.24 28.83
C ASN A 236 4.33 -23.66 27.80
N ASP A 237 5.55 -23.89 28.28
CA ASP A 237 6.64 -24.43 27.49
C ASP A 237 6.76 -25.93 27.74
N SER A 238 6.27 -26.74 26.79
CA SER A 238 6.32 -28.19 26.88
C SER A 238 7.10 -28.77 25.71
N ASN A 239 7.70 -29.95 25.90
CA ASN A 239 8.43 -30.66 24.83
C ASN A 239 7.56 -30.91 23.58
N LYS A 240 6.22 -30.96 23.74
CA LYS A 240 5.26 -31.20 22.64
C LYS A 240 4.88 -29.90 21.92
N GLY A 241 5.02 -28.74 22.55
CA GLY A 241 4.76 -27.43 21.97
C GLY A 241 4.77 -26.33 23.01
N THR A 242 5.06 -25.12 22.54
CA THR A 242 5.02 -23.92 23.36
C THR A 242 3.73 -23.16 23.09
N SER A 243 3.10 -22.66 24.14
CA SER A 243 1.93 -21.79 24.03
C SER A 243 1.96 -20.70 25.09
N ILE A 244 1.43 -19.54 24.76
CA ILE A 244 1.30 -18.42 25.70
C ILE A 244 -0.18 -18.09 25.83
N LEU A 245 -0.68 -18.02 27.07
CA LEU A 245 -2.02 -17.58 27.39
C LEU A 245 -2.02 -16.07 27.61
N ILE A 246 -2.79 -15.35 26.80
CA ILE A 246 -3.01 -13.91 26.95
C ILE A 246 -4.48 -13.63 27.30
N GLU A 247 -4.72 -12.58 28.09
CA GLU A 247 -6.05 -12.18 28.54
C GLU A 247 -6.30 -10.69 28.22
N ASP A 248 -7.53 -10.36 27.84
CA ASP A 248 -8.00 -8.98 27.80
C ASP A 248 -9.47 -8.90 28.21
N SER A 249 -9.78 -8.08 29.22
CA SER A 249 -11.15 -7.87 29.73
C SER A 249 -11.92 -9.17 30.02
N GLY A 250 -11.26 -10.17 30.63
CA GLY A 250 -11.85 -11.46 30.99
C GLY A 250 -11.97 -12.48 29.85
N LYS A 251 -11.51 -12.17 28.64
CA LYS A 251 -11.41 -13.13 27.54
C LYS A 251 -9.97 -13.60 27.37
N GLU A 252 -9.81 -14.90 27.20
CA GLU A 252 -8.52 -15.55 27.03
C GLU A 252 -8.27 -15.97 25.57
N LEU A 253 -7.01 -15.92 25.15
CA LEU A 253 -6.55 -16.39 23.85
C LEU A 253 -5.21 -17.11 24.01
N TYR A 254 -5.08 -18.28 23.40
CA TYR A 254 -3.81 -18.98 23.32
C TYR A 254 -3.05 -18.56 22.06
N LEU A 255 -1.81 -18.15 22.24
CA LEU A 255 -0.81 -18.03 21.19
C LEU A 255 -0.10 -19.37 21.07
N VAL A 256 -0.23 -20.03 19.92
CA VAL A 256 0.29 -21.38 19.70
C VAL A 256 1.47 -21.33 18.73
N PHE A 257 2.58 -21.94 19.14
CA PHE A 257 3.81 -22.03 18.36
C PHE A 257 3.99 -23.45 17.81
N GLU A 258 3.44 -23.68 16.60
CA GLU A 258 3.46 -24.99 15.92
C GLU A 258 4.84 -25.33 15.33
N GLU A 259 4.99 -26.51 14.72
CA GLU A 259 6.24 -26.95 14.09
C GLU A 259 6.78 -25.95 13.05
N VAL A 260 5.88 -25.30 12.31
CA VAL A 260 6.22 -24.26 11.32
C VAL A 260 7.01 -23.11 11.97
N PHE A 261 6.65 -22.71 13.20
CA PHE A 261 7.39 -21.70 13.94
C PHE A 261 8.81 -22.15 14.27
N ARG A 262 8.98 -23.41 14.69
CA ARG A 262 10.29 -23.96 15.07
C ARG A 262 11.23 -24.04 13.87
N VAL A 263 10.70 -24.35 12.70
CA VAL A 263 11.45 -24.37 11.43
C VAL A 263 11.84 -22.95 11.01
N ASN A 264 10.91 -22.00 11.10
CA ASN A 264 11.12 -20.62 10.66
C ASN A 264 11.94 -19.78 11.64
N SER A 265 11.96 -20.12 12.92
CA SER A 265 12.54 -19.30 13.98
C SER A 265 13.17 -20.15 15.09
N PRO A 266 14.18 -20.97 14.76
CA PRO A 266 14.85 -21.83 15.73
C PRO A 266 15.54 -21.03 16.85
N GLU A 267 15.96 -19.79 16.58
CA GLU A 267 16.59 -18.88 17.55
C GLU A 267 15.70 -18.53 18.74
N TYR A 268 14.39 -18.69 18.61
CA TYR A 268 13.42 -18.36 19.66
C TYR A 268 13.11 -19.56 20.56
N LEU A 269 13.53 -20.76 20.16
CA LEU A 269 13.29 -21.97 20.92
C LEU A 269 14.05 -21.93 22.24
N GLY A 270 13.36 -22.26 23.31
CA GLY A 270 13.93 -22.20 24.65
C GLY A 270 14.13 -20.79 25.19
N LEU A 271 13.70 -19.71 24.53
CA LEU A 271 13.72 -18.37 25.13
C LEU A 271 12.47 -18.08 25.98
N PHE A 272 11.42 -18.89 25.84
CA PHE A 272 10.14 -18.66 26.51
C PHE A 272 10.23 -18.75 28.03
N HIS A 273 11.17 -19.53 28.59
CA HIS A 273 11.41 -19.56 30.04
C HIS A 273 11.87 -18.20 30.62
N HIS A 274 12.45 -17.31 29.80
CA HIS A 274 12.81 -15.96 30.26
C HIS A 274 11.58 -15.07 30.49
N LEU A 275 10.42 -15.42 29.93
CA LEU A 275 9.17 -14.69 30.18
C LEU A 275 8.70 -14.88 31.63
N GLU A 276 8.84 -16.08 32.18
CA GLU A 276 8.50 -16.36 33.58
C GLU A 276 9.40 -15.58 34.54
N LYS A 277 10.71 -15.52 34.23
CA LYS A 277 11.68 -14.69 34.97
C LYS A 277 11.31 -13.21 34.89
N TYR A 278 10.99 -12.74 33.68
CA TYR A 278 10.59 -11.35 33.47
C TYR A 278 9.32 -10.99 34.26
N GLN A 279 8.33 -11.90 34.29
CA GLN A 279 7.11 -11.76 35.08
C GLN A 279 7.39 -11.71 36.59
N THR A 280 8.39 -12.45 37.07
CA THR A 280 8.80 -12.42 38.49
C THR A 280 9.59 -11.16 38.83
N SER A 281 10.36 -10.61 37.87
CA SER A 281 11.21 -9.43 38.07
C SER A 281 10.46 -8.10 38.07
N LYS A 282 9.27 -8.06 37.44
CA LYS A 282 8.39 -6.90 37.49
C LYS A 282 7.57 -6.93 38.78
N ASP A 283 7.45 -5.77 39.43
CA ASP A 283 6.59 -5.61 40.60
C ASP A 283 5.15 -6.04 40.28
N GLN A 284 4.41 -6.56 41.27
CA GLN A 284 3.08 -7.17 41.11
C GLN A 284 2.02 -6.28 40.41
N GLU A 285 2.27 -5.00 40.24
CA GLU A 285 1.38 -4.04 39.57
C GLU A 285 1.65 -3.88 38.06
N ASP A 286 2.83 -4.30 37.57
CA ASP A 286 3.23 -4.09 36.19
C ASP A 286 2.75 -5.24 35.28
N THR A 287 1.61 -5.04 34.64
CA THR A 287 1.07 -5.97 33.64
C THR A 287 1.99 -6.05 32.42
N ILE A 288 2.34 -7.27 32.00
CA ILE A 288 3.13 -7.50 30.79
C ILE A 288 2.20 -7.58 29.58
N ILE A 289 2.44 -6.73 28.59
CA ILE A 289 1.61 -6.67 27.37
C ILE A 289 2.31 -7.47 26.28
N ILE A 290 1.57 -8.39 25.67
CA ILE A 290 2.03 -9.15 24.52
C ILE A 290 1.30 -8.68 23.28
N THR A 291 2.07 -8.45 22.22
CA THR A 291 1.55 -8.20 20.88
C THR A 291 2.08 -9.27 19.93
N ALA A 292 1.17 -9.94 19.23
CA ALA A 292 1.55 -11.00 18.30
C ALA A 292 0.81 -10.86 16.96
N VAL A 293 1.47 -11.24 15.87
CA VAL A 293 0.87 -11.37 14.54
C VAL A 293 0.73 -12.85 14.22
N GLY A 294 -0.49 -13.30 14.01
CA GLY A 294 -0.78 -14.71 13.78
C GLY A 294 -2.07 -14.92 13.01
N GLN A 295 -2.30 -16.15 12.59
CA GLN A 295 -3.56 -16.57 11.99
C GLN A 295 -4.52 -16.99 13.11
N ILE A 296 -5.71 -16.40 13.12
CA ILE A 296 -6.76 -16.78 14.07
C ILE A 296 -7.40 -18.07 13.60
N ARG A 297 -7.52 -19.04 14.49
CA ARG A 297 -8.17 -20.34 14.27
C ARG A 297 -9.13 -20.61 15.40
N LYS A 298 -10.10 -21.49 15.17
CA LYS A 298 -10.92 -22.05 16.25
C LYS A 298 -10.10 -23.13 16.95
N SER A 299 -9.98 -23.05 18.28
CA SER A 299 -9.26 -24.04 19.06
C SER A 299 -9.95 -25.40 18.98
N LYS A 300 -9.14 -26.46 18.96
CA LYS A 300 -9.63 -27.85 19.05
C LYS A 300 -9.85 -28.28 20.50
N SER A 301 -9.19 -27.61 21.44
CA SER A 301 -9.09 -28.03 22.84
C SER A 301 -10.04 -27.28 23.77
N TYR A 302 -10.49 -26.09 23.40
CA TYR A 302 -11.47 -25.32 24.16
C TYR A 302 -12.39 -24.53 23.21
N ASP A 303 -13.58 -24.17 23.69
CA ASP A 303 -14.54 -23.39 22.90
C ASP A 303 -14.10 -21.92 22.85
N GLY A 304 -13.23 -21.62 21.90
CA GLY A 304 -12.68 -20.28 21.71
C GLY A 304 -11.76 -20.18 20.51
N PHE A 305 -11.14 -19.02 20.37
CA PHE A 305 -10.14 -18.77 19.33
C PHE A 305 -8.73 -19.06 19.86
N GLU A 306 -7.83 -19.41 18.97
CA GLU A 306 -6.38 -19.46 19.18
C GLU A 306 -5.70 -18.69 18.05
N SER A 307 -4.47 -18.22 18.29
CA SER A 307 -3.66 -17.53 17.28
C SER A 307 -2.40 -18.31 17.01
N SER A 308 -2.25 -18.82 15.80
CA SER A 308 -1.05 -19.53 15.35
C SER A 308 -0.01 -18.53 14.86
N VAL A 309 1.14 -18.48 15.53
CA VAL A 309 2.25 -17.58 15.21
C VAL A 309 3.32 -18.36 14.44
N PHE A 310 3.74 -17.83 13.28
CA PHE A 310 4.63 -18.57 12.37
C PHE A 310 6.10 -18.11 12.42
N TYR A 311 6.37 -16.92 12.94
CA TYR A 311 7.72 -16.33 12.98
C TYR A 311 7.99 -15.71 14.34
N GLY A 312 9.21 -15.83 14.85
CA GLY A 312 9.61 -15.27 16.15
C GLY A 312 9.53 -13.74 16.18
N ARG A 313 9.83 -13.08 15.06
CA ARG A 313 9.72 -11.61 14.92
C ARG A 313 8.28 -11.10 14.90
N ASP A 314 7.30 -12.00 14.80
CA ASP A 314 5.89 -11.67 14.87
C ASP A 314 5.36 -11.69 16.32
N LEU A 315 6.25 -11.75 17.32
CA LEU A 315 5.96 -11.68 18.74
C LEU A 315 6.81 -10.58 19.40
N GLU A 316 6.16 -9.67 20.13
CA GLU A 316 6.81 -8.66 20.96
C GLU A 316 6.19 -8.66 22.38
N ILE A 317 7.05 -8.49 23.39
CA ILE A 317 6.70 -8.38 24.81
C ILE A 317 7.05 -6.97 25.28
N ASP A 318 6.05 -6.19 25.71
CA ASP A 318 6.19 -4.76 26.02
C ASP A 318 6.83 -3.94 24.88
N GLY A 319 6.67 -4.39 23.63
CA GLY A 319 7.30 -3.77 22.45
C GLY A 319 8.77 -4.11 22.26
N ILE A 320 9.28 -5.12 22.97
CA ILE A 320 10.64 -5.65 22.90
C ILE A 320 10.59 -7.05 22.27
N ASP A 321 11.58 -7.38 21.43
CA ASP A 321 11.76 -8.71 20.86
C ASP A 321 12.18 -9.70 21.96
N LEU A 322 11.64 -10.93 21.96
CA LEU A 322 11.95 -11.96 22.96
C LEU A 322 13.45 -12.22 23.10
N ARG A 323 14.21 -12.11 22.00
CA ARG A 323 15.68 -12.26 22.01
C ARG A 323 16.38 -11.19 22.84
N ILE A 324 15.92 -9.94 22.71
CA ILE A 324 16.47 -8.81 23.46
C ILE A 324 16.10 -8.95 24.94
N LEU A 325 14.87 -9.38 25.23
CA LEU A 325 14.42 -9.65 26.59
C LEU A 325 15.25 -10.76 27.25
N ALA A 326 15.54 -11.84 26.53
CA ALA A 326 16.38 -12.93 27.04
C ALA A 326 17.80 -12.45 27.40
N MET A 327 18.41 -11.58 26.59
CA MET A 327 19.73 -10.99 26.88
C MET A 327 19.75 -10.09 28.13
N GLN A 328 18.61 -9.51 28.51
CA GLN A 328 18.50 -8.70 29.73
C GLN A 328 18.31 -9.56 30.99
N GLN A 329 17.92 -10.82 30.82
CA GLN A 329 17.53 -11.75 31.89
C GLN A 329 18.48 -12.96 32.02
N SER A 330 19.57 -12.97 31.25
CA SER A 330 20.64 -13.97 31.26
C SER A 330 21.74 -13.57 32.25
#